data_AF-A0A8C1GSM8-F1
#
_entry.id   AF-A0A8C1GSM8-F1
#
_cell.length_a   1.000
_cell.length_b   1.000
_cell.length_c   1.000
_cell.angle_alpha   90.00
_cell.angle_beta   90.00
_cell.angle_gamma   90.00
#
_symmetry.space_group_name_H-M   'P 1'
#
loop_
_entity.id
_entity.type
_entity.pdbx_description
1 polymer ?
#
loop_
_entity_poly.entity_id
_entity_poly.type
_entity_poly.pdbx_seq_one_letter_code
_entity_poly.pdbx_strand_id
1 'polypeptide(L)'
;MNVQKCARCGFVVYPAEKINLIGQNWHKACFHCEVCKMVLTPNNFVSHQKRPYCQVHNPKNNTFTSVYETPVNINAKKQSEAASEVRFSLRYKKQYLYKNSSHILVFCNII
;
A
#
# COMPACT_ATOMS: atom_id res chain seq x y z
N MET A 1 -4.87 -11.37 -40.31
CA MET A 1 -5.55 -11.67 -39.03
C MET A 1 -5.24 -10.55 -38.04
N ASN A 2 -6.24 -9.87 -37.48
CA ASN A 2 -6.02 -8.78 -36.53
C ASN A 2 -5.76 -9.36 -35.12
N VAL A 3 -4.47 -9.52 -34.79
CA VAL A 3 -4.02 -10.15 -33.55
C VAL A 3 -4.20 -9.17 -32.38
N GLN A 4 -5.12 -9.48 -31.46
CA GLN A 4 -5.37 -8.65 -30.28
C GLN A 4 -4.33 -8.92 -29.19
N LYS A 5 -3.77 -7.86 -28.61
CA LYS A 5 -2.78 -7.96 -27.52
C LYS A 5 -3.43 -7.64 -26.18
N CYS A 6 -2.95 -8.28 -25.12
CA CYS A 6 -3.39 -7.99 -23.76
C CYS A 6 -2.84 -6.65 -23.29
N ALA A 7 -3.68 -5.81 -22.72
CA ALA A 7 -3.27 -4.53 -22.17
C ALA A 7 -2.31 -4.61 -20.97
N ARG A 8 -2.21 -5.77 -20.29
CA ARG A 8 -1.31 -5.96 -19.14
C ARG A 8 0.01 -6.62 -19.49
N CYS A 9 -0.04 -7.78 -20.14
CA CYS A 9 1.18 -8.55 -20.42
C CYS A 9 1.74 -8.29 -21.83
N GLY A 10 0.99 -7.62 -22.72
CA GLY A 10 1.41 -7.33 -24.09
C GLY A 10 1.40 -8.52 -25.05
N PHE A 11 1.19 -9.74 -24.55
CA PHE A 11 1.09 -10.95 -25.37
C PHE A 11 -0.24 -11.06 -26.12
N VAL A 12 -0.24 -11.91 -27.13
CA VAL A 12 -1.41 -12.21 -27.93
C VAL A 12 -2.50 -12.86 -27.07
N VAL A 13 -3.73 -12.38 -27.22
CA VAL A 13 -4.92 -12.92 -26.56
C VAL A 13 -5.67 -13.77 -27.57
N TYR A 14 -5.74 -15.07 -27.30
CA TYR A 14 -6.54 -16.00 -28.10
C TYR A 14 -8.03 -15.88 -27.77
N PRO A 15 -8.94 -16.15 -28.72
CA PRO A 15 -10.38 -16.04 -28.51
C PRO A 15 -10.92 -16.80 -27.27
N ALA A 16 -10.31 -17.93 -26.91
CA ALA A 16 -10.71 -18.75 -25.77
C ALA A 16 -10.54 -18.04 -24.41
N GLU A 17 -9.53 -17.19 -24.27
CA GLU A 17 -9.20 -16.47 -23.03
C GLU A 17 -9.53 -14.97 -23.10
N LYS A 18 -10.03 -14.52 -24.26
CA LYS A 18 -10.26 -13.12 -24.56
C LYS A 18 -11.42 -12.57 -23.73
N ILE A 19 -11.15 -11.48 -23.03
CA ILE A 19 -12.19 -10.63 -22.45
C ILE A 19 -12.00 -9.18 -22.92
N ASN A 20 -13.11 -8.52 -23.22
CA ASN A 20 -13.15 -7.13 -23.66
C ASN A 20 -13.69 -6.28 -22.51
N LEU A 21 -12.79 -5.60 -21.80
CA LEU A 21 -13.14 -4.77 -20.64
C LEU A 21 -12.35 -3.48 -20.69
N ILE A 22 -12.97 -2.37 -20.26
CA ILE A 22 -12.32 -1.05 -20.18
C ILE A 22 -11.82 -0.59 -21.58
N GLY A 23 -12.54 -0.98 -22.64
CA GLY A 23 -12.16 -0.67 -24.03
C GLY A 23 -10.88 -1.34 -24.53
N GLN A 24 -10.38 -2.36 -23.83
CA GLN A 24 -9.16 -3.08 -24.16
C GLN A 24 -9.37 -4.60 -24.08
N ASN A 25 -8.46 -5.36 -24.72
CA ASN A 25 -8.45 -6.81 -24.65
C ASN A 25 -7.56 -7.30 -23.51
N TRP A 26 -8.01 -8.31 -22.78
CA TRP A 26 -7.26 -8.93 -21.68
C TRP A 26 -7.37 -10.45 -21.74
N HIS A 27 -6.41 -11.14 -21.14
CA HIS A 27 -6.59 -12.54 -20.74
C HIS A 27 -7.42 -12.60 -19.45
N LYS A 28 -8.25 -13.64 -19.30
CA LYS A 28 -8.96 -13.94 -18.04
C LYS A 28 -8.01 -13.93 -16.82
N ALA A 29 -6.83 -14.52 -16.94
CA ALA A 29 -5.84 -14.57 -15.86
C ALA A 29 -5.16 -13.21 -15.58
N CYS A 30 -4.99 -12.38 -16.61
CA CYS A 30 -4.35 -11.07 -16.46
C CYS A 30 -5.27 -10.02 -15.84
N PHE A 31 -6.58 -10.28 -15.82
CA PHE A 31 -7.57 -9.36 -15.30
C PHE A 31 -7.75 -9.53 -13.78
N HIS A 32 -6.83 -8.93 -13.03
CA HIS A 32 -6.81 -8.98 -11.56
C HIS A 32 -6.57 -7.61 -10.95
N CYS A 33 -7.02 -7.42 -9.71
CA CYS A 33 -6.87 -6.16 -8.99
C CYS A 33 -5.40 -5.74 -8.88
N GLU A 34 -5.08 -4.46 -9.12
CA GLU A 34 -3.71 -3.95 -9.00
C GLU A 34 -3.14 -4.08 -7.58
N VAL A 35 -3.99 -3.99 -6.55
CA VAL A 35 -3.61 -4.01 -5.13
C VAL A 35 -3.51 -5.42 -4.58
N CYS A 36 -4.62 -6.18 -4.58
CA CYS A 36 -4.65 -7.51 -3.97
C CYS A 36 -4.35 -8.68 -4.92
N LYS A 37 -4.14 -8.41 -6.21
CA LYS A 37 -3.87 -9.42 -7.25
C LYS A 37 -4.94 -10.52 -7.39
N MET A 38 -6.11 -10.34 -6.78
CA MET A 38 -7.27 -11.22 -6.95
C MET A 38 -7.82 -11.09 -8.37
N VAL A 39 -8.05 -12.23 -9.03
CA VAL A 39 -8.69 -12.28 -10.36
C VAL A 39 -10.10 -11.72 -10.25
N LEU A 40 -10.43 -10.81 -11.15
CA LEU A 40 -11.72 -10.13 -11.19
C LEU A 40 -12.55 -10.72 -12.32
N THR A 41 -13.87 -10.71 -12.13
CA THR A 41 -14.82 -11.12 -13.16
C THR A 41 -15.46 -9.88 -13.78
N PRO A 42 -16.04 -9.98 -14.99
CA PRO A 42 -16.77 -8.88 -15.62
C PRO A 42 -17.89 -8.30 -14.76
N ASN A 43 -18.42 -9.08 -13.81
CA ASN A 43 -19.51 -8.70 -12.93
C ASN A 43 -19.03 -8.04 -11.62
N ASN A 44 -17.75 -8.21 -11.25
CA ASN A 44 -17.21 -7.76 -9.96
C ASN A 44 -15.87 -7.03 -10.14
N PHE A 45 -15.89 -5.96 -10.93
CA PHE A 45 -14.72 -5.09 -11.07
C PHE A 45 -15.13 -3.62 -11.10
N VAL A 46 -14.23 -2.76 -10.65
CA VAL A 46 -14.32 -1.32 -10.83
C VAL A 46 -13.14 -0.87 -11.66
N SER A 47 -13.40 -0.05 -12.67
CA SER A 47 -12.34 0.55 -13.48
C SER A 47 -11.96 1.93 -12.93
N HIS A 48 -10.66 2.16 -12.75
CA HIS A 48 -10.12 3.46 -12.36
C HIS A 48 -8.85 3.73 -13.17
N GLN A 49 -8.78 4.85 -13.88
CA GLN A 49 -7.64 5.23 -14.74
C GLN A 49 -7.18 4.10 -15.70
N LYS A 50 -8.13 3.41 -16.34
CA LYS A 50 -7.89 2.26 -17.24
C LYS A 50 -7.26 1.02 -16.56
N ARG A 51 -7.29 0.95 -15.24
CA ARG A 51 -6.81 -0.21 -14.46
C ARG A 51 -7.98 -0.89 -13.71
N PRO A 52 -7.96 -2.22 -13.58
CA PRO A 52 -9.00 -2.95 -12.87
C PRO A 52 -8.71 -3.02 -11.35
N TYR A 53 -9.73 -2.72 -10.55
CA TYR A 53 -9.71 -2.80 -9.08
C TYR A 53 -10.88 -3.66 -8.58
N CYS A 54 -10.69 -4.32 -7.44
CA CYS A 54 -11.82 -4.95 -6.74
C CYS A 54 -12.67 -3.87 -6.07
N GLN A 55 -13.89 -4.23 -5.69
CA GLN A 55 -14.80 -3.31 -5.02
C GLN A 55 -14.21 -2.73 -3.73
N VAL A 56 -13.42 -3.51 -2.97
CA VAL A 56 -12.78 -3.08 -1.71
C VAL A 56 -11.61 -2.11 -1.93
N HIS A 57 -10.77 -2.34 -2.93
CA HIS A 57 -9.60 -1.51 -3.24
C HIS A 57 -9.91 -0.44 -4.30
N ASN A 58 -11.17 -0.06 -4.45
CA ASN A 58 -11.57 0.97 -5.39
C ASN A 58 -11.07 2.34 -4.88
N PRO A 59 -10.21 3.06 -5.59
CA PRO A 59 -9.71 4.36 -5.13
C PRO A 59 -10.81 5.40 -4.85
N LYS A 60 -12.02 5.20 -5.41
CA LYS A 60 -13.18 6.05 -5.19
C LYS A 60 -14.04 5.68 -3.96
N ASN A 61 -13.83 4.52 -3.33
CA ASN A 61 -14.67 4.03 -2.21
C ASN A 61 -14.02 4.20 -0.83
N ASN A 62 -12.84 4.79 -0.75
CA ASN A 62 -12.06 4.95 0.48
C ASN A 62 -12.71 5.90 1.51
N THR A 63 -13.81 6.57 1.15
CA THR A 63 -14.51 7.52 2.02
C THR A 63 -15.38 6.87 3.10
N PHE A 64 -15.75 5.58 2.98
CA PHE A 64 -16.65 4.97 3.97
C PHE A 64 -15.91 4.37 5.19
N THR A 65 -14.63 4.00 5.06
CA THR A 65 -13.83 3.40 6.15
C THR A 65 -12.77 4.35 6.68
N SER A 66 -12.91 5.67 6.50
CA SER A 66 -12.11 6.61 7.26
C SER A 66 -12.63 6.61 8.70
N VAL A 67 -11.89 5.98 9.61
CA VAL A 67 -12.14 6.17 11.04
C VAL A 67 -11.83 7.64 11.34
N TYR A 68 -12.86 8.44 11.57
CA TYR A 68 -12.68 9.82 11.98
C TYR A 68 -11.80 9.88 13.23
N GLU A 69 -10.93 10.88 13.30
CA GLU A 69 -10.09 11.11 14.48
C GLU A 69 -10.97 11.58 15.64
N THR A 70 -11.61 10.63 16.31
CA THR A 70 -12.30 10.88 17.57
C THR A 70 -11.28 10.98 18.69
N PRO A 71 -11.57 11.77 19.75
CA PRO A 71 -10.67 11.88 20.90
C PRO A 71 -10.33 10.52 21.51
N VAL A 72 -11.25 9.55 21.42
CA VAL A 72 -11.06 8.17 21.89
C VAL A 72 -10.01 7.42 21.06
N ASN A 73 -10.08 7.48 19.72
CA ASN A 73 -9.11 6.80 18.84
C ASN A 73 -7.71 7.41 18.97
N ILE A 74 -7.63 8.74 19.09
CA ILE A 74 -6.37 9.45 19.34
C ILE A 74 -5.74 9.00 20.66
N ASN A 75 -6.53 8.87 21.73
CA ASN A 75 -6.04 8.44 23.04
C ASN A 75 -5.61 6.97 23.03
N ALA A 76 -6.38 6.10 22.37
CA ALA A 76 -6.01 4.69 22.20
C ALA A 76 -4.70 4.52 21.41
N LYS A 77 -4.49 5.32 20.36
CA LYS A 77 -3.23 5.35 19.61
C LYS A 77 -2.06 5.83 20.47
N LYS A 78 -2.24 6.90 21.26
CA LYS A 78 -1.19 7.38 22.19
C LYS A 78 -0.83 6.33 23.23
N GLN A 79 -1.82 5.62 23.76
CA GLN A 79 -1.63 4.57 24.76
C GLN A 79 -0.88 3.36 24.17
N SER A 80 -1.26 2.91 22.98
CA SER A 80 -0.60 1.78 22.30
C SER A 80 0.84 2.14 21.87
N GLU A 81 1.07 3.37 21.40
CA GLU A 81 2.41 3.86 21.09
C GLU A 81 3.31 3.88 22.33
N ALA A 82 2.80 4.36 23.46
CA ALA A 82 3.54 4.41 24.72
C ALA A 82 3.87 3.02 25.28
N ALA A 83 2.97 2.05 25.06
CA ALA A 83 3.15 0.67 25.51
C ALA A 83 4.08 -0.17 24.60
N SER A 84 4.41 0.29 23.40
CA SER A 84 5.15 -0.51 22.42
C SER A 84 6.64 -0.71 22.78
N GLU A 85 7.12 -1.97 22.72
CA GLU A 85 8.52 -2.35 22.94
C GLU A 85 9.50 -1.67 21.97
N VAL A 86 9.03 -1.35 20.75
CA VAL A 86 9.80 -0.60 19.75
C VAL A 86 10.12 0.80 20.26
N ARG A 87 9.16 1.51 20.88
CA ARG A 87 9.45 2.82 21.49
C ARG A 87 10.32 2.69 22.74
N PHE A 88 10.14 1.62 23.52
CA PHE A 88 11.02 1.32 24.65
C PHE A 88 12.48 1.14 24.20
N SER A 89 12.72 0.31 23.19
CA SER A 89 14.07 0.05 22.66
C SER A 89 14.68 1.28 21.97
N LEU A 90 13.90 2.09 21.26
CA LEU A 90 14.37 3.37 20.69
C LEU A 90 14.76 4.38 21.78
N ARG A 91 13.97 4.48 22.86
CA ARG A 91 14.28 5.33 24.01
C ARG A 91 15.55 4.86 24.71
N TYR A 92 15.71 3.54 24.90
CA TYR A 92 16.92 2.95 25.46
C TYR A 92 18.16 3.23 24.58
N LYS A 93 18.08 2.99 23.27
CA LYS A 93 19.15 3.31 22.31
C LYS A 93 19.48 4.81 22.32
N LYS A 94 18.47 5.69 22.32
CA LYS A 94 18.68 7.15 22.38
C LYS A 94 19.37 7.58 23.67
N GLN A 95 19.02 6.96 24.81
CA GLN A 95 19.67 7.24 26.08
C GLN A 95 21.12 6.71 26.12
N TYR A 96 21.37 5.54 25.52
CA TYR A 96 22.71 4.98 25.38
C TYR A 96 23.60 5.84 24.46
N LEU A 97 23.06 6.30 23.33
CA LEU A 97 23.72 7.23 22.41
C LEU A 97 23.97 8.59 23.06
N TYR A 98 23.04 9.11 23.87
CA TYR A 98 23.24 10.35 24.63
C TYR A 98 24.37 10.21 25.67
N LYS A 99 24.39 9.10 26.43
CA LYS A 99 25.47 8.81 27.40
C LYS A 99 26.83 8.62 26.74
N ASN A 100 26.88 8.00 25.56
CA ASN A 100 28.12 7.84 24.79
C ASN A 100 28.51 9.09 23.99
N SER A 101 27.58 10.03 23.74
CA SER A 101 27.89 11.33 23.12
C SER A 101 28.50 12.31 24.13
N SER A 102 28.28 12.12 25.43
CA SER A 102 28.95 12.90 26.49
C SER A 102 30.42 12.54 26.73
N HIS A 103 30.99 11.59 25.98
CA HIS A 103 32.41 11.19 26.10
C HIS A 103 33.27 11.55 24.86
N ILE A 104 32.76 12.39 23.94
CA ILE A 104 33.48 12.81 22.71
C ILE A 104 33.71 14.34 22.61
N LEU A 105 33.21 15.16 23.54
CA LEU A 105 33.41 16.62 23.49
C LEU A 105 34.01 17.21 24.77
N VAL A 106 35.14 16.69 25.23
CA VAL A 106 35.97 17.38 26.24
C VAL A 106 37.46 17.27 25.87
N PHE A 107 37.86 17.69 24.66
CA PHE A 107 39.27 17.98 24.34
C PHE A 107 39.43 19.02 23.22
N CYS A 108 38.60 20.07 23.22
CA CYS A 108 38.90 21.25 22.41
C CYS A 108 38.54 22.51 23.20
N ASN A 109 39.49 22.96 24.02
CA ASN A 109 39.78 24.36 24.33
C ASN A 109 41.02 24.38 25.24
N ILE A 110 42.19 24.17 24.61
CA ILE A 110 43.46 24.67 25.12
C ILE A 110 43.47 26.18 24.79
N ILE A 111 43.43 27.01 25.81
CA ILE A 111 44.09 28.32 25.83
C ILE A 111 45.28 28.16 26.77
#